data_AF-A0A327VYQ4-F1
#
_entry.id   AF-A0A327VYQ4-F1
#
_cell.length_a   1.000
_cell.length_b   1.000
_cell.length_c   1.000
_cell.angle_alpha   90.00
_cell.angle_beta   90.00
_cell.angle_gamma   90.00
#
_symmetry.space_group_name_H-M   'P 1'
#
loop_
_entity.id
_entity.type
_entity.pdbx_description
1 polymer ?
#
loop_
_entity_poly.entity_id
_entity_poly.type
_entity_poly.pdbx_seq_one_letter_code
_entity_poly.pdbx_strand_id
1 'polypeptide(L)'
;MNKFIWHCTIICLAGLLFSSCRKESNIQPQDVSQSRNVTTESTVLLNEDFESGSKTAYTVGSISLNSGSWTLDDALIGNLAADLKNGSKSVRIRNTGTLSSDFSISGATGAITITIKHGTYGTDGNSTWQLWTSANNGQSWTQQGGTITTTTSLQTATFNLTGTGSLRISIRKVSGGTNRINIDDVNVTLGSGGSGGSNPTDDSNLLLGNPSNAITNITSENNYLMEKAYYALSYSRGRGTPNWVSWHIQASDLGSASRSNDFRADSTLPASWYQVQNSSYTGSGFDRGHNCPSADRTATTAANSATFLMTNMMPQAPNNNQQTWANLENYTRSLVNAGNEVYIVCGSYGQGGTGSLGGVTNTIDNGRVTVPSNIWKVVVVIPNGSNDINRINGSTRVIAVNTPNRNDISTDWTQYKTTVRAIENATGYNIMSNLRPSLQDSLETRIDP
;
A
#
# COMPACT_ATOMS: atom_id res chain seq x y z
N MET A 1 11.59 88.55 21.94
CA MET A 1 10.87 89.55 21.13
C MET A 1 9.99 88.82 20.13
N ASN A 2 8.66 89.05 20.22
CA ASN A 2 7.62 88.93 19.18
C ASN A 2 7.47 87.61 18.38
N LYS A 3 6.28 87.07 18.09
CA LYS A 3 4.89 87.43 18.37
C LYS A 3 4.04 86.20 17.98
N PHE A 4 2.93 86.02 18.69
CA PHE A 4 1.77 85.20 18.34
C PHE A 4 1.25 85.44 16.92
N ILE A 5 0.73 84.39 16.24
CA ILE A 5 -0.40 84.32 15.28
C ILE A 5 -0.73 82.81 15.12
N TRP A 6 -1.80 82.28 15.71
CA TRP A 6 -3.19 82.10 15.23
C TRP A 6 -3.41 81.00 14.16
N HIS A 7 -3.93 79.88 14.68
CA HIS A 7 -4.78 78.79 14.13
C HIS A 7 -5.10 78.74 12.62
N CYS A 8 -4.83 77.56 12.04
CA CYS A 8 -5.71 76.95 11.04
C CYS A 8 -5.72 75.43 11.20
N THR A 9 -6.91 74.90 11.41
CA THR A 9 -7.27 73.52 11.72
C THR A 9 -7.12 72.62 10.49
N ILE A 10 -6.34 71.54 10.60
CA ILE A 10 -6.42 70.41 9.66
C ILE A 10 -6.60 69.12 10.47
N ILE A 11 -7.75 68.49 10.22
CA ILE A 11 -8.22 67.24 10.77
C ILE A 11 -7.39 66.11 10.17
N CYS A 12 -6.66 65.36 11.00
CA CYS A 12 -6.12 64.05 10.64
C CYS A 12 -6.24 63.08 11.81
N LEU A 13 -7.03 62.03 11.57
CA LEU A 13 -7.21 60.82 12.37
C LEU A 13 -5.88 60.21 12.83
N ALA A 14 -5.71 60.04 14.14
CA ALA A 14 -4.86 58.99 14.72
C ALA A 14 -5.24 58.79 16.20
N GLY A 15 -6.27 57.97 16.46
CA GLY A 15 -6.60 57.51 17.80
C GLY A 15 -5.58 56.49 18.28
N LEU A 16 -4.56 56.96 19.02
CA LEU A 16 -3.74 56.15 19.90
C LEU A 16 -4.59 55.70 21.10
N LEU A 17 -5.03 54.45 21.10
CA LEU A 17 -5.62 53.80 22.27
C LEU A 17 -4.52 53.04 23.03
N PHE A 18 -4.34 53.43 24.28
CA PHE A 18 -3.54 52.75 25.29
C PHE A 18 -4.04 51.32 25.48
N SER A 19 -3.22 50.32 25.13
CA SER A 19 -3.47 48.94 25.52
C SER A 19 -2.86 48.69 26.89
N SER A 20 -3.72 48.51 27.88
CA SER A 20 -3.38 48.07 29.22
C SER A 20 -2.87 46.62 29.16
N CYS A 21 -1.61 46.38 29.50
CA CYS A 21 -1.10 45.02 29.74
C CYS A 21 -1.87 44.37 30.90
N ARG A 22 -2.78 43.45 30.60
CA ARG A 22 -3.22 42.42 31.55
C ARG A 22 -2.35 41.19 31.34
N LYS A 23 -1.75 40.71 32.42
CA LYS A 23 -0.98 39.46 32.48
C LYS A 23 -1.94 38.31 32.18
N GLU A 24 -1.71 37.57 31.09
CA GLU A 24 -2.47 36.36 30.78
C GLU A 24 -2.18 35.29 31.83
N SER A 25 -3.26 34.71 32.36
CA SER A 25 -3.23 33.50 33.17
C SER A 25 -2.95 32.30 32.27
N ASN A 26 -2.02 31.45 32.70
CA ASN A 26 -1.61 30.22 32.05
C ASN A 26 -2.84 29.31 31.80
N ILE A 27 -3.30 29.20 30.56
CA ILE A 27 -4.32 28.21 30.17
C ILE A 27 -3.57 26.92 29.87
N GLN A 28 -3.54 26.00 30.83
CA GLN A 28 -3.18 24.61 30.52
C GLN A 28 -4.31 24.00 29.68
N PRO A 29 -4.00 23.37 28.53
CA PRO A 29 -4.99 22.59 27.80
C PRO A 29 -5.50 21.46 28.71
N GLN A 30 -6.81 21.46 28.98
CA GLN A 30 -7.45 20.30 29.57
C GLN A 30 -7.53 19.21 28.51
N ASP A 31 -6.97 18.06 28.86
CA ASP A 31 -7.05 16.81 28.12
C ASP A 31 -8.51 16.33 28.13
N VAL A 32 -9.25 16.65 27.06
CA VAL A 32 -10.54 16.02 26.78
C VAL A 32 -10.30 14.93 25.73
N SER A 33 -9.72 13.82 26.19
CA SER A 33 -9.68 12.57 25.42
C SER A 33 -11.10 11.98 25.34
N GLN A 34 -11.92 12.49 24.43
CA GLN A 34 -12.99 11.67 23.87
C GLN A 34 -12.53 11.17 22.51
N SER A 35 -12.00 9.94 22.51
CA SER A 35 -11.70 9.18 21.30
C SER A 35 -12.97 9.10 20.46
N ARG A 36 -13.05 9.89 19.38
CA ARG A 36 -13.93 9.53 18.27
C ARG A 36 -13.28 8.33 17.59
N ASN A 37 -13.87 7.16 17.76
CA ASN A 37 -13.56 5.98 16.96
C ASN A 37 -13.85 6.32 15.50
N VAL A 38 -12.80 6.64 14.74
CA VAL A 38 -12.89 6.81 13.30
C VAL A 38 -12.45 5.48 12.68
N THR A 39 -13.41 4.60 12.49
CA THR A 39 -13.31 3.47 11.57
C THR A 39 -13.12 4.06 10.16
N THR A 40 -12.07 3.68 9.43
CA THR A 40 -11.91 4.14 8.04
C THR A 40 -12.08 2.94 7.10
N GLU A 41 -13.11 3.03 6.28
CA GLU A 41 -13.73 1.97 5.47
C GLU A 41 -12.99 1.74 4.14
N SER A 42 -13.09 0.51 3.61
CA SER A 42 -12.72 0.17 2.22
C SER A 42 -13.45 1.07 1.23
N THR A 43 -12.82 1.47 0.12
CA THR A 43 -13.53 2.22 -0.94
C THR A 43 -14.58 1.33 -1.59
N VAL A 44 -15.83 1.59 -1.23
CA VAL A 44 -17.01 0.91 -1.76
C VAL A 44 -17.30 1.43 -3.17
N LEU A 45 -17.15 0.56 -4.17
CA LEU A 45 -17.58 0.81 -5.56
C LEU A 45 -19.06 0.48 -5.77
N LEU A 46 -19.57 -0.47 -4.98
CA LEU A 46 -20.96 -0.88 -4.97
C LEU A 46 -21.30 -1.32 -3.55
N ASN A 47 -22.44 -0.83 -3.05
CA ASN A 47 -23.16 -1.42 -1.94
C ASN A 47 -24.63 -1.51 -2.35
N GLU A 48 -25.15 -2.72 -2.45
CA GLU A 48 -26.56 -3.00 -2.75
C GLU A 48 -27.13 -3.95 -1.69
N ASP A 49 -28.11 -3.44 -0.95
CA ASP A 49 -28.80 -4.12 0.15
C ASP A 49 -30.19 -4.65 -0.25
N PHE A 50 -30.64 -4.39 -1.48
CA PHE A 50 -31.93 -4.78 -2.04
C PHE A 50 -33.16 -4.23 -1.31
N GLU A 51 -32.97 -3.24 -0.43
CA GLU A 51 -34.07 -2.65 0.35
C GLU A 51 -34.90 -1.69 -0.49
N SER A 52 -34.28 -1.10 -1.50
CA SER A 52 -34.79 -0.02 -2.35
C SER A 52 -35.49 -0.51 -3.61
N GLY A 53 -36.56 -1.30 -3.48
CA GLY A 53 -37.34 -1.69 -4.64
C GLY A 53 -38.35 -2.78 -4.35
N SER A 54 -39.03 -3.23 -5.41
CA SER A 54 -39.94 -4.36 -5.34
C SER A 54 -40.05 -5.05 -6.70
N LYS A 55 -39.99 -6.37 -6.67
CA LYS A 55 -40.39 -7.26 -7.77
C LYS A 55 -40.98 -8.49 -7.13
N THR A 56 -42.27 -8.72 -7.31
CA THR A 56 -43.00 -9.81 -6.64
C THR A 56 -43.17 -11.06 -7.50
N ALA A 57 -43.00 -10.93 -8.82
CA ALA A 57 -43.09 -12.03 -9.77
C ALA A 57 -41.71 -12.62 -10.08
N TYR A 58 -41.66 -13.93 -10.35
CA TYR A 58 -40.45 -14.63 -10.78
C TYR A 58 -40.09 -14.41 -12.26
N THR A 59 -41.03 -13.95 -13.09
CA THR A 59 -40.78 -13.67 -14.52
C THR A 59 -39.63 -12.67 -14.70
N VAL A 60 -38.81 -12.84 -15.74
CA VAL A 60 -37.70 -11.92 -16.02
C VAL A 60 -38.15 -10.45 -16.05
N GLY A 61 -37.36 -9.58 -15.44
CA GLY A 61 -37.58 -8.14 -15.50
C GLY A 61 -36.54 -7.35 -14.73
N SER A 62 -36.30 -6.13 -15.20
CA SER A 62 -35.39 -5.17 -14.55
C SER A 62 -36.11 -4.34 -13.50
N ILE A 63 -35.41 -4.01 -12.42
CA ILE A 63 -35.85 -3.07 -11.39
C ILE A 63 -34.78 -2.03 -11.15
N SER A 64 -35.20 -0.81 -10.81
CA SER A 64 -34.30 0.23 -10.34
C SER A 64 -34.16 0.14 -8.83
N LEU A 65 -32.93 -0.06 -8.36
CA LEU A 65 -32.52 0.01 -6.97
C LEU A 65 -31.61 1.23 -6.77
N ASN A 66 -31.26 1.52 -5.53
CA ASN A 66 -30.36 2.62 -5.18
C ASN A 66 -28.99 2.50 -5.85
N SER A 67 -28.47 1.27 -6.03
CA SER A 67 -27.18 1.10 -6.72
C SER A 67 -27.27 1.19 -8.25
N GLY A 68 -28.47 1.08 -8.82
CA GLY A 68 -28.70 1.06 -10.26
C GLY A 68 -29.76 0.05 -10.69
N SER A 69 -29.85 -0.21 -12.00
CA SER A 69 -30.80 -1.18 -12.56
C SER A 69 -30.26 -2.61 -12.48
N TRP A 70 -31.12 -3.54 -12.04
CA TRP A 70 -30.80 -4.96 -11.96
C TRP A 70 -31.88 -5.79 -12.64
N THR A 71 -31.46 -6.72 -13.50
CA THR A 71 -32.34 -7.73 -14.10
C THR A 71 -32.39 -8.97 -13.22
N LEU A 72 -33.60 -9.36 -12.84
CA LEU A 72 -33.90 -10.57 -12.09
C LEU A 72 -34.66 -11.55 -12.99
N ASP A 73 -34.10 -12.73 -13.19
CA ASP A 73 -34.72 -13.83 -13.95
C ASP A 73 -34.90 -15.05 -13.06
N ASP A 74 -36.10 -15.62 -13.05
CA ASP A 74 -36.52 -16.64 -12.06
C ASP A 74 -36.15 -16.24 -10.62
N ALA A 75 -36.24 -14.94 -10.36
CA ALA A 75 -35.90 -14.30 -9.10
C ALA A 75 -36.86 -13.15 -8.78
N LEU A 76 -37.00 -12.83 -7.50
CA LEU A 76 -37.84 -11.75 -6.99
C LEU A 76 -37.20 -11.08 -5.76
N ILE A 77 -37.73 -9.94 -5.32
CA ILE A 77 -37.37 -9.30 -4.05
C ILE A 77 -38.30 -9.85 -2.96
N GLY A 78 -37.76 -10.70 -2.10
CA GLY A 78 -38.49 -11.42 -1.06
C GLY A 78 -38.46 -10.66 0.27
N ASN A 79 -39.55 -10.74 1.02
CA ASN A 79 -39.70 -10.10 2.34
C ASN A 79 -40.47 -11.00 3.33
N LEU A 80 -40.60 -12.30 3.04
CA LEU A 80 -41.29 -13.25 3.89
C LEU A 80 -40.41 -13.66 5.07
N ALA A 81 -41.00 -14.19 6.14
CA ALA A 81 -40.26 -14.67 7.31
C ALA A 81 -39.21 -15.75 6.96
N ALA A 82 -39.46 -16.55 5.92
CA ALA A 82 -38.56 -17.61 5.46
C ALA A 82 -37.40 -17.11 4.58
N ASP A 83 -37.43 -15.84 4.11
CA ASP A 83 -36.29 -15.26 3.40
C ASP A 83 -35.18 -14.95 4.40
N LEU A 84 -34.01 -15.56 4.21
CA LEU A 84 -32.79 -15.13 4.91
C LEU A 84 -32.36 -13.78 4.35
N LYS A 85 -32.15 -12.82 5.25
CA LYS A 85 -31.90 -11.42 4.92
C LYS A 85 -31.25 -10.68 6.08
N ASN A 86 -30.55 -9.60 5.76
CA ASN A 86 -30.05 -8.61 6.68
C ASN A 86 -30.79 -7.29 6.43
N GLY A 87 -31.90 -7.09 7.14
CA GLY A 87 -32.83 -6.00 6.86
C GLY A 87 -34.24 -6.53 6.66
N SER A 88 -34.98 -5.92 5.73
CA SER A 88 -36.37 -6.27 5.45
C SER A 88 -36.54 -7.08 4.16
N LYS A 89 -35.58 -7.04 3.25
CA LYS A 89 -35.66 -7.71 1.94
C LYS A 89 -34.38 -8.46 1.59
N SER A 90 -34.49 -9.41 0.69
CA SER A 90 -33.35 -10.02 -0.01
C SER A 90 -33.82 -10.56 -1.37
N VAL A 91 -32.89 -10.85 -2.28
CA VAL A 91 -33.25 -11.47 -3.56
C VAL A 91 -33.49 -12.96 -3.33
N ARG A 92 -34.66 -13.47 -3.74
CA ARG A 92 -34.98 -14.91 -3.72
C ARG A 92 -34.94 -15.48 -5.12
N ILE A 93 -34.05 -16.44 -5.35
CA ILE A 93 -33.81 -17.08 -6.65
C ILE A 93 -34.25 -18.54 -6.58
N ARG A 94 -34.88 -19.08 -7.64
CA ARG A 94 -35.24 -20.50 -7.77
C ARG A 94 -34.68 -21.09 -9.08
N ASN A 95 -34.87 -22.39 -9.30
CA ASN A 95 -34.45 -23.08 -10.52
C ASN A 95 -32.97 -22.78 -10.82
N THR A 96 -32.68 -22.25 -12.01
CA THR A 96 -31.37 -21.74 -12.43
C THR A 96 -31.41 -20.23 -12.69
N GLY A 97 -32.24 -19.51 -11.93
CA GLY A 97 -32.44 -18.08 -12.05
C GLY A 97 -31.17 -17.26 -11.80
N THR A 98 -31.24 -15.98 -12.20
CA THR A 98 -30.11 -15.06 -12.15
C THR A 98 -30.49 -13.69 -11.59
N LEU A 99 -29.48 -13.02 -11.05
CA LEU A 99 -29.52 -11.61 -10.65
C LEU A 99 -28.32 -10.93 -11.32
N SER A 100 -28.56 -9.96 -12.20
CA SER A 100 -27.50 -9.33 -12.99
C SER A 100 -27.62 -7.81 -12.99
N SER A 101 -26.50 -7.11 -12.86
CA SER A 101 -26.46 -5.64 -12.96
C SER A 101 -26.58 -5.20 -14.42
N ASP A 102 -27.47 -4.24 -14.69
CA ASP A 102 -27.65 -3.65 -16.03
C ASP A 102 -26.73 -2.46 -16.29
N PHE A 103 -25.99 -2.04 -15.26
CA PHE A 103 -25.00 -0.98 -15.27
C PHE A 103 -23.60 -1.54 -15.04
N SER A 104 -22.60 -0.75 -15.39
CA SER A 104 -21.20 -1.08 -15.20
C SER A 104 -20.67 -0.36 -13.97
N ILE A 105 -20.11 -1.13 -13.04
CA ILE A 105 -19.46 -0.63 -11.83
C ILE A 105 -18.12 -0.04 -12.26
N SER A 106 -18.04 1.30 -12.28
CA SER A 106 -16.86 2.04 -12.72
C SER A 106 -15.77 2.06 -11.66
N GLY A 107 -14.51 2.18 -12.08
CA GLY A 107 -13.37 2.30 -11.16
C GLY A 107 -12.87 0.96 -10.64
N ALA A 108 -13.48 -0.15 -11.06
CA ALA A 108 -13.08 -1.53 -10.82
C ALA A 108 -11.75 -1.89 -11.52
N THR A 109 -10.65 -1.27 -11.08
CA THR A 109 -9.29 -1.48 -11.61
C THR A 109 -8.39 -2.00 -10.51
N GLY A 110 -7.55 -3.00 -10.80
CA GLY A 110 -6.63 -3.57 -9.80
C GLY A 110 -7.31 -4.59 -8.90
N ALA A 111 -6.87 -4.73 -7.65
CA ALA A 111 -7.48 -5.71 -6.75
C ALA A 111 -8.92 -5.30 -6.40
N ILE A 112 -9.85 -6.25 -6.43
CA ILE A 112 -11.25 -6.04 -6.10
C ILE A 112 -11.68 -7.17 -5.18
N THR A 113 -12.36 -6.81 -4.10
CA THR A 113 -13.05 -7.75 -3.23
C THR A 113 -14.55 -7.59 -3.43
N ILE A 114 -15.21 -8.67 -3.84
CA ILE A 114 -16.66 -8.77 -3.92
C ILE A 114 -17.14 -9.66 -2.77
N THR A 115 -18.01 -9.13 -1.91
CA THR A 115 -18.66 -9.91 -0.85
C THR A 115 -20.16 -9.99 -1.11
N ILE A 116 -20.74 -11.18 -0.92
CA ILE A 116 -22.15 -11.44 -1.18
C ILE A 116 -22.68 -12.30 -0.04
N LYS A 117 -23.74 -11.85 0.63
CA LYS A 117 -24.45 -12.70 1.59
C LYS A 117 -25.39 -13.66 0.88
N HIS A 118 -25.46 -14.89 1.37
CA HIS A 118 -26.29 -15.93 0.78
C HIS A 118 -26.81 -16.93 1.80
N GLY A 119 -27.88 -17.65 1.47
CA GLY A 119 -28.43 -18.73 2.30
C GLY A 119 -29.57 -19.48 1.62
N THR A 120 -30.06 -20.55 2.25
CA THR A 120 -31.25 -21.29 1.80
C THR A 120 -32.54 -20.56 2.21
N TYR A 121 -33.57 -20.62 1.38
CA TYR A 121 -34.89 -20.12 1.77
C TYR A 121 -35.58 -21.12 2.72
N GLY A 122 -35.98 -20.66 3.91
CA GLY A 122 -36.75 -21.46 4.87
C GLY A 122 -36.13 -22.84 5.13
N THR A 123 -36.88 -23.89 4.81
CA THR A 123 -36.47 -25.30 4.96
C THR A 123 -36.11 -25.97 3.64
N ASP A 124 -35.94 -25.19 2.55
CA ASP A 124 -35.51 -25.73 1.26
C ASP A 124 -34.09 -26.36 1.41
N GLY A 125 -33.81 -27.39 0.61
CA GLY A 125 -32.49 -28.04 0.64
C GLY A 125 -31.38 -27.14 0.07
N ASN A 126 -30.14 -27.40 0.51
CA ASN A 126 -28.96 -26.69 0.02
C ASN A 126 -28.89 -26.70 -1.51
N SER A 127 -28.58 -25.53 -2.08
CA SER A 127 -28.38 -25.33 -3.50
C SER A 127 -27.03 -24.68 -3.73
N THR A 128 -26.58 -24.65 -4.97
CA THR A 128 -25.32 -23.99 -5.34
C THR A 128 -25.52 -22.84 -6.30
N TRP A 129 -24.61 -21.87 -6.24
CA TRP A 129 -24.58 -20.69 -7.09
C TRP A 129 -23.15 -20.29 -7.45
N GLN A 130 -23.01 -19.44 -8.45
CA GLN A 130 -21.73 -18.97 -8.98
C GLN A 130 -21.75 -17.46 -9.18
N LEU A 131 -20.61 -16.81 -8.93
CA LEU A 131 -20.37 -15.43 -9.30
C LEU A 131 -19.80 -15.37 -10.73
N TRP A 132 -20.37 -14.49 -11.55
CA TRP A 132 -19.90 -14.20 -12.90
C TRP A 132 -19.69 -12.70 -13.06
N THR A 133 -18.62 -12.30 -13.72
CA THR A 133 -18.34 -10.89 -14.04
C THR A 133 -18.18 -10.68 -15.55
N SER A 134 -18.45 -9.45 -16.00
CA SER A 134 -18.28 -9.04 -17.39
C SER A 134 -17.52 -7.72 -17.48
N ALA A 135 -16.44 -7.70 -18.26
CA ALA A 135 -15.64 -6.50 -18.53
C ALA A 135 -16.10 -5.72 -19.79
N ASN A 136 -17.04 -6.27 -20.56
CA ASN A 136 -17.50 -5.73 -21.85
C ASN A 136 -19.02 -5.48 -21.84
N ASN A 137 -19.52 -4.85 -20.78
CA ASN A 137 -20.91 -4.43 -20.64
C ASN A 137 -21.94 -5.57 -20.83
N GLY A 138 -21.60 -6.78 -20.40
CA GLY A 138 -22.50 -7.94 -20.43
C GLY A 138 -22.48 -8.76 -21.71
N GLN A 139 -21.61 -8.44 -22.68
CA GLN A 139 -21.48 -9.21 -23.93
C GLN A 139 -20.91 -10.61 -23.70
N SER A 140 -19.89 -10.74 -22.83
CA SER A 140 -19.37 -12.02 -22.37
C SER A 140 -19.18 -12.02 -20.85
N TRP A 141 -19.25 -13.20 -20.26
CA TRP A 141 -19.20 -13.40 -18.82
C TRP A 141 -18.18 -14.46 -18.46
N THR A 142 -17.45 -14.23 -17.36
CA THR A 142 -16.45 -15.17 -16.82
C THR A 142 -16.79 -15.49 -15.38
N GLN A 143 -16.79 -16.77 -15.02
CA GLN A 143 -16.98 -17.21 -13.65
C GLN A 143 -15.80 -16.76 -12.78
N GLN A 144 -16.11 -16.30 -11.57
CA GLN A 144 -15.13 -15.91 -10.57
C GLN A 144 -15.17 -16.87 -9.38
N GLY A 145 -14.01 -17.37 -8.96
CA GLY A 145 -13.89 -18.31 -7.86
C GLY A 145 -14.60 -19.65 -8.09
N GLY A 146 -14.80 -20.38 -6.99
CA GLY A 146 -15.49 -21.67 -6.98
C GLY A 146 -17.02 -21.54 -6.94
N THR A 147 -17.70 -22.66 -7.14
CA THR A 147 -19.14 -22.80 -6.91
C THR A 147 -19.42 -22.78 -5.39
N ILE A 148 -20.36 -21.94 -4.95
CA ILE A 148 -20.72 -21.76 -3.54
C ILE A 148 -21.95 -22.59 -3.21
N THR A 149 -21.96 -23.26 -2.05
CA THR A 149 -23.10 -24.00 -1.51
C THR A 149 -23.79 -23.21 -0.40
N THR A 150 -25.11 -23.09 -0.45
CA THR A 150 -25.88 -22.37 0.57
C THR A 150 -26.02 -23.17 1.87
N THR A 151 -26.28 -22.45 2.96
CA THR A 151 -26.57 -22.99 4.30
C THR A 151 -27.85 -22.39 4.86
N THR A 152 -28.36 -22.98 5.95
CA THR A 152 -29.60 -22.55 6.64
C THR A 152 -29.49 -21.24 7.42
N SER A 153 -28.29 -20.70 7.56
CA SER A 153 -28.04 -19.34 8.05
C SER A 153 -27.40 -18.49 6.95
N LEU A 154 -27.54 -17.18 7.07
CA LEU A 154 -26.94 -16.21 6.15
C LEU A 154 -25.41 -16.24 6.31
N GLN A 155 -24.70 -16.59 5.26
CA GLN A 155 -23.24 -16.64 5.20
C GLN A 155 -22.71 -15.60 4.21
N THR A 156 -21.46 -15.21 4.34
CA THR A 156 -20.81 -14.28 3.39
C THR A 156 -19.82 -15.05 2.51
N ALA A 157 -20.00 -14.98 1.19
CA ALA A 157 -19.04 -15.44 0.22
C ALA A 157 -18.15 -14.26 -0.21
N THR A 158 -16.84 -14.49 -0.25
CA THR A 158 -15.83 -13.47 -0.61
C THR A 158 -15.07 -13.91 -1.85
N PHE A 159 -14.99 -13.02 -2.84
CA PHE A 159 -14.27 -13.24 -4.09
C PHE A 159 -13.24 -12.13 -4.27
N ASN A 160 -11.98 -12.52 -4.44
CA ASN A 160 -10.89 -11.61 -4.74
C ASN A 160 -10.49 -11.79 -6.21
N LEU A 161 -10.50 -10.70 -6.98
CA LEU A 161 -10.19 -10.73 -8.41
C LEU A 161 -9.47 -9.46 -8.85
N THR A 162 -8.85 -9.51 -10.03
CA THR A 162 -8.20 -8.35 -10.65
C THR A 162 -9.17 -7.70 -11.65
N GLY A 163 -9.60 -6.49 -11.35
CA GLY A 163 -10.41 -5.66 -12.24
C GLY A 163 -9.60 -4.96 -13.32
N THR A 164 -10.25 -4.72 -14.45
CA THR A 164 -9.65 -4.15 -15.68
C THR A 164 -10.18 -2.76 -16.02
N GLY A 165 -10.98 -2.14 -15.16
CA GLY A 165 -11.55 -0.80 -15.37
C GLY A 165 -12.99 -0.70 -14.89
N SER A 166 -13.88 -1.45 -15.54
CA SER A 166 -15.30 -1.54 -15.19
C SER A 166 -15.75 -2.99 -15.22
N LEU A 167 -16.67 -3.36 -14.33
CA LEU A 167 -17.27 -4.70 -14.37
C LEU A 167 -18.78 -4.67 -14.14
N ARG A 168 -19.47 -5.67 -14.70
CA ARG A 168 -20.83 -6.05 -14.31
C ARG A 168 -20.80 -7.33 -13.50
N ILE A 169 -21.80 -7.55 -12.66
CA ILE A 169 -21.94 -8.75 -11.82
C ILE A 169 -23.20 -9.51 -12.24
N SER A 170 -23.09 -10.85 -12.25
CA SER A 170 -24.20 -11.78 -12.41
C SER A 170 -24.04 -12.92 -11.40
N ILE A 171 -25.05 -13.11 -10.56
CA ILE A 171 -25.14 -14.22 -9.61
C ILE A 171 -26.09 -15.24 -10.22
N ARG A 172 -25.62 -16.48 -10.36
CA ARG A 172 -26.32 -17.53 -11.08
C ARG A 172 -26.51 -18.75 -10.19
N LYS A 173 -27.76 -19.13 -9.94
CA LYS A 173 -28.05 -20.40 -9.27
C LYS A 173 -27.83 -21.54 -10.26
N VAL A 174 -27.16 -22.61 -9.84
CA VAL A 174 -26.75 -23.71 -10.75
C VAL A 174 -27.19 -25.10 -10.30
N SER A 175 -27.73 -25.27 -9.09
CA SER A 175 -28.26 -26.57 -8.63
C SER A 175 -29.45 -26.43 -7.68
N GLY A 176 -30.02 -27.56 -7.24
CA GLY A 176 -31.10 -27.62 -6.25
C GLY A 176 -32.52 -27.49 -6.82
N GLY A 177 -32.68 -27.43 -8.15
CA GLY A 177 -34.00 -27.40 -8.80
C GLY A 177 -34.88 -26.28 -8.27
N THR A 178 -36.11 -26.62 -7.86
CA THR A 178 -37.11 -25.67 -7.35
C THR A 178 -36.77 -25.11 -5.97
N ASN A 179 -35.78 -25.67 -5.26
CA ASN A 179 -35.29 -25.09 -4.00
C ASN A 179 -34.81 -23.67 -4.25
N ARG A 180 -35.08 -22.79 -3.29
CA ARG A 180 -34.80 -21.37 -3.37
C ARG A 180 -33.57 -21.01 -2.53
N ILE A 181 -32.83 -20.03 -3.03
CA ILE A 181 -31.74 -19.39 -2.30
C ILE A 181 -32.08 -17.92 -2.08
N ASN A 182 -31.56 -17.36 -1.01
CA ASN A 182 -31.52 -15.93 -0.77
C ASN A 182 -30.12 -15.39 -1.08
N ILE A 183 -30.08 -14.20 -1.68
CA ILE A 183 -28.87 -13.40 -1.93
C ILE A 183 -29.12 -12.01 -1.36
N ASP A 184 -28.14 -11.48 -0.66
CA ASP A 184 -28.25 -10.21 0.04
C ASP A 184 -26.90 -9.49 0.14
N ASP A 185 -26.91 -8.22 0.50
CA ASP A 185 -25.73 -7.38 0.78
C ASP A 185 -24.58 -7.56 -0.23
N VAL A 186 -24.80 -7.22 -1.50
CA VAL A 186 -23.76 -7.27 -2.54
C VAL A 186 -22.86 -6.05 -2.43
N ASN A 187 -21.61 -6.28 -2.05
CA ASN A 187 -20.61 -5.24 -1.92
C ASN A 187 -19.45 -5.48 -2.88
N VAL A 188 -19.00 -4.42 -3.54
CA VAL A 188 -17.76 -4.39 -4.31
C VAL A 188 -16.89 -3.31 -3.73
N THR A 189 -15.71 -3.70 -3.31
CA THR A 189 -14.71 -2.78 -2.78
C THR A 189 -13.45 -2.87 -3.62
N LEU A 190 -12.80 -1.73 -3.84
CA LEU A 190 -11.43 -1.78 -4.31
C LEU A 190 -10.58 -2.37 -3.19
N GLY A 191 -9.93 -3.49 -3.49
CA GLY A 191 -8.76 -3.90 -2.76
C GLY A 191 -7.63 -2.93 -3.10
N SER A 192 -6.83 -2.54 -2.11
CA SER A 192 -5.59 -1.83 -2.36
C SER A 192 -4.78 -2.59 -3.42
N GLY A 193 -4.52 -1.93 -4.56
CA GLY A 193 -4.08 -2.60 -5.78
C GLY A 193 -2.74 -3.32 -5.62
N GLY A 194 -2.73 -4.61 -5.94
CA GLY A 194 -1.51 -5.39 -6.16
C GLY A 194 -1.81 -6.72 -6.83
N SER A 195 -1.44 -6.86 -8.11
CA SER A 195 -1.53 -8.12 -8.86
C SER A 195 -0.50 -9.12 -8.35
N GLY A 196 -0.95 -10.32 -7.98
CA GLY A 196 -0.11 -11.52 -7.92
C GLY A 196 0.88 -11.56 -6.75
N GLY A 197 0.32 -11.81 -5.57
CA GLY A 197 1.00 -12.07 -4.31
C GLY A 197 -0.10 -12.05 -3.25
N SER A 198 -0.01 -12.88 -2.22
CA SER A 198 -0.88 -12.86 -1.03
C SER A 198 -1.39 -11.45 -0.70
N ASN A 199 -2.65 -11.30 -0.26
CA ASN A 199 -3.02 -10.18 0.65
C ASN A 199 -1.79 -9.92 1.53
N PRO A 200 -1.18 -8.71 1.55
CA PRO A 200 -0.03 -8.52 2.40
C PRO A 200 -0.53 -8.81 3.81
N THR A 201 -0.10 -9.95 4.33
CA THR A 201 -0.35 -10.34 5.69
C THR A 201 0.35 -9.31 6.57
N ASP A 202 -0.02 -9.24 7.84
CA ASP A 202 0.84 -8.60 8.84
C ASP A 202 2.31 -8.96 8.60
N ASP A 203 3.18 -8.00 8.92
CA ASP A 203 4.64 -8.13 8.80
C ASP A 203 5.15 -8.37 7.36
N SER A 204 4.28 -8.25 6.33
CA SER A 204 4.69 -8.46 4.94
C SER A 204 5.69 -7.41 4.47
N ASN A 205 6.78 -7.86 3.85
CA ASN A 205 7.77 -6.97 3.23
C ASN A 205 7.20 -6.09 2.11
N LEU A 206 6.00 -6.38 1.60
CA LEU A 206 5.27 -5.58 0.61
C LEU A 206 3.96 -4.99 1.14
N LEU A 207 3.78 -4.88 2.47
CA LEU A 207 2.57 -4.32 3.07
C LEU A 207 2.20 -2.95 2.48
N LEU A 208 3.18 -2.05 2.37
CA LEU A 208 2.98 -0.70 1.85
C LEU A 208 2.73 -0.65 0.34
N GLY A 209 2.91 -1.77 -0.37
CA GLY A 209 2.67 -1.89 -1.80
C GLY A 209 3.91 -2.20 -2.61
N ASN A 210 3.73 -2.17 -3.92
CA ASN A 210 4.77 -2.42 -4.91
C ASN A 210 5.11 -1.09 -5.61
N PRO A 211 6.26 -0.44 -5.29
CA PRO A 211 6.53 0.92 -5.73
C PRO A 211 6.55 1.17 -7.24
N SER A 212 6.94 0.16 -8.01
CA SER A 212 7.13 0.29 -9.46
C SER A 212 6.26 -0.66 -10.28
N ASN A 213 5.27 -1.31 -9.66
CA ASN A 213 4.50 -2.40 -10.27
C ASN A 213 5.41 -3.50 -10.86
N ALA A 214 6.49 -3.85 -10.14
CA ALA A 214 7.38 -4.92 -10.53
C ALA A 214 6.63 -6.26 -10.58
N ILE A 215 6.97 -7.13 -11.52
CA ILE A 215 6.35 -8.45 -11.68
C ILE A 215 7.42 -9.55 -11.75
N THR A 216 7.05 -10.77 -11.38
CA THR A 216 7.93 -11.96 -11.39
C THR A 216 8.14 -12.53 -12.80
N ASN A 217 7.93 -11.71 -13.84
CA ASN A 217 8.13 -12.10 -15.23
C ASN A 217 9.55 -11.72 -15.68
N ILE A 218 10.33 -12.70 -16.13
CA ILE A 218 11.70 -12.50 -16.61
C ILE A 218 11.79 -11.56 -17.83
N THR A 219 10.69 -11.29 -18.53
CA THR A 219 10.68 -10.28 -19.59
C THR A 219 10.65 -8.84 -19.04
N SER A 220 10.24 -8.66 -17.78
CA SER A 220 10.33 -7.41 -17.03
C SER A 220 11.75 -7.21 -16.47
N GLU A 221 12.77 -7.37 -17.30
CA GLU A 221 14.16 -7.53 -16.86
C GLU A 221 14.74 -6.34 -16.08
N ASN A 222 14.19 -5.14 -16.27
CA ASN A 222 14.60 -3.94 -15.57
C ASN A 222 13.67 -3.55 -14.41
N ASN A 223 12.65 -4.34 -14.15
CA ASN A 223 11.67 -4.16 -13.09
C ASN A 223 11.15 -5.53 -12.60
N TYR A 224 12.09 -6.43 -12.30
CA TYR A 224 11.80 -7.83 -12.01
C TYR A 224 11.58 -8.02 -10.51
N LEU A 225 10.36 -8.41 -10.11
CA LEU A 225 10.04 -8.63 -8.71
C LEU A 225 10.73 -9.90 -8.20
N MET A 226 11.43 -9.76 -7.07
CA MET A 226 11.98 -10.88 -6.32
C MET A 226 11.49 -10.78 -4.87
N GLU A 227 10.60 -11.70 -4.49
CA GLU A 227 10.14 -11.84 -3.12
C GLU A 227 11.03 -12.88 -2.42
N LYS A 228 11.69 -12.46 -1.34
CA LYS A 228 12.52 -13.32 -0.50
C LYS A 228 11.92 -13.38 0.91
N ALA A 229 12.42 -14.31 1.72
CA ALA A 229 11.93 -14.50 3.08
C ALA A 229 12.04 -13.25 3.97
N TYR A 230 13.11 -12.47 3.81
CA TYR A 230 13.45 -11.37 4.75
C TYR A 230 13.31 -9.97 4.16
N TYR A 231 13.04 -9.85 2.86
CA TYR A 231 12.82 -8.59 2.15
C TYR A 231 12.27 -8.90 0.75
N ALA A 232 11.67 -7.93 0.09
CA ALA A 232 11.28 -7.99 -1.32
C ALA A 232 12.02 -6.91 -2.10
N LEU A 233 12.23 -7.10 -3.40
CA LEU A 233 12.87 -6.08 -4.23
C LEU A 233 12.34 -6.09 -5.67
N SER A 234 12.46 -4.95 -6.35
CA SER A 234 12.49 -4.89 -7.80
C SER A 234 13.94 -4.85 -8.26
N TYR A 235 14.35 -5.82 -9.07
CA TYR A 235 15.71 -5.89 -9.62
C TYR A 235 15.78 -5.31 -11.03
N SER A 236 16.87 -4.60 -11.33
CA SER A 236 17.17 -4.12 -12.67
C SER A 236 18.40 -4.84 -13.23
N ARG A 237 18.17 -5.75 -14.19
CA ARG A 237 19.25 -6.45 -14.92
C ARG A 237 20.23 -5.47 -15.54
N GLY A 238 19.73 -4.41 -16.20
CA GLY A 238 20.55 -3.42 -16.89
C GLY A 238 21.43 -2.59 -15.95
N ARG A 239 21.00 -2.36 -14.70
CA ARG A 239 21.79 -1.62 -13.70
C ARG A 239 22.66 -2.50 -12.82
N GLY A 240 22.39 -3.81 -12.75
CA GLY A 240 23.07 -4.72 -11.83
C GLY A 240 22.78 -4.42 -10.35
N THR A 241 21.68 -3.72 -10.06
CA THR A 241 21.28 -3.26 -8.73
C THR A 241 19.75 -3.24 -8.60
N PRO A 242 19.19 -3.30 -7.38
CA PRO A 242 17.76 -3.13 -7.18
C PRO A 242 17.29 -1.71 -7.52
N ASN A 243 16.07 -1.57 -8.05
CA ASN A 243 15.32 -0.31 -8.14
C ASN A 243 14.95 0.17 -6.75
N TRP A 244 14.41 -0.77 -5.96
CA TRP A 244 14.08 -0.60 -4.56
C TRP A 244 14.12 -1.96 -3.86
N VAL A 245 14.31 -1.94 -2.56
CA VAL A 245 14.18 -3.07 -1.63
C VAL A 245 13.25 -2.64 -0.51
N SER A 246 12.28 -3.48 -0.19
CA SER A 246 11.25 -3.25 0.83
C SER A 246 11.32 -4.33 1.91
N TRP A 247 11.22 -3.93 3.17
CA TRP A 247 11.19 -4.87 4.29
C TRP A 247 10.44 -4.32 5.50
N HIS A 248 9.94 -5.24 6.31
CA HIS A 248 9.41 -4.97 7.65
C HIS A 248 10.48 -5.27 8.70
N ILE A 249 10.50 -4.54 9.81
CA ILE A 249 11.33 -4.87 10.95
C ILE A 249 10.57 -4.64 12.25
N GLN A 250 10.59 -5.66 13.10
CA GLN A 250 10.10 -5.62 14.47
C GLN A 250 11.13 -6.23 15.43
N ALA A 251 10.81 -6.24 16.72
CA ALA A 251 11.72 -6.71 17.76
C ALA A 251 12.18 -8.17 17.54
N SER A 252 11.34 -9.04 16.98
CA SER A 252 11.68 -10.45 16.71
C SER A 252 12.67 -10.67 15.57
N ASP A 253 12.92 -9.66 14.72
CA ASP A 253 13.94 -9.73 13.67
C ASP A 253 15.36 -9.45 14.20
N LEU A 254 15.43 -8.88 15.41
CA LEU A 254 16.65 -8.57 16.12
C LEU A 254 17.03 -9.71 17.07
N GLY A 255 18.30 -10.06 17.09
CA GLY A 255 18.86 -11.11 17.92
C GLY A 255 20.37 -10.99 18.04
N SER A 256 21.02 -12.11 18.36
CA SER A 256 22.46 -12.18 18.62
C SER A 256 23.27 -12.85 17.50
N ALA A 257 22.67 -13.09 16.32
CA ALA A 257 23.40 -13.70 15.22
C ALA A 257 24.52 -12.78 14.73
N SER A 258 25.72 -13.34 14.58
CA SER A 258 26.88 -12.62 14.07
C SER A 258 26.70 -12.23 12.60
N ARG A 259 27.28 -11.08 12.24
CA ARG A 259 27.37 -10.62 10.85
C ARG A 259 28.06 -11.65 9.97
N SER A 260 27.38 -12.14 8.93
CA SER A 260 27.88 -13.25 8.09
C SER A 260 29.05 -12.88 7.18
N ASN A 261 29.08 -11.66 6.64
CA ASN A 261 30.13 -11.18 5.71
C ASN A 261 30.31 -12.04 4.43
N ASP A 262 29.30 -12.83 4.07
CA ASP A 262 29.32 -13.82 3.00
C ASP A 262 28.73 -13.27 1.69
N PHE A 263 29.30 -12.15 1.21
CA PHE A 263 28.91 -11.52 -0.05
C PHE A 263 28.96 -12.52 -1.22
N ARG A 264 27.83 -12.73 -1.88
CA ARG A 264 27.71 -13.74 -2.94
C ARG A 264 26.66 -13.38 -3.97
N ALA A 265 26.88 -13.88 -5.18
CA ALA A 265 25.89 -13.82 -6.24
C ALA A 265 24.57 -14.49 -5.84
N ASP A 266 23.48 -13.96 -6.38
CA ASP A 266 22.15 -14.51 -6.17
C ASP A 266 21.80 -15.50 -7.27
N SER A 267 21.86 -16.79 -6.94
CA SER A 267 21.59 -17.87 -7.88
C SER A 267 20.12 -17.98 -8.30
N THR A 268 19.21 -17.21 -7.68
CA THR A 268 17.79 -17.18 -8.09
C THR A 268 17.52 -16.23 -9.25
N LEU A 269 18.51 -15.44 -9.68
CA LEU A 269 18.41 -14.69 -10.93
C LEU A 269 18.42 -15.64 -12.14
N PRO A 270 17.70 -15.32 -13.23
CA PRO A 270 17.76 -16.10 -14.47
C PRO A 270 19.21 -16.36 -14.91
N ALA A 271 19.53 -17.60 -15.29
CA ALA A 271 20.90 -18.02 -15.59
C ALA A 271 21.55 -17.25 -16.76
N SER A 272 20.73 -16.67 -17.65
CA SER A 272 21.19 -15.82 -18.76
C SER A 272 21.55 -14.40 -18.34
N TRP A 273 21.25 -14.00 -17.10
CA TRP A 273 21.56 -12.66 -16.60
C TRP A 273 22.92 -12.65 -15.92
N TYR A 274 23.58 -11.50 -16.01
CA TYR A 274 24.80 -11.30 -15.23
C TYR A 274 24.46 -11.28 -13.74
N GLN A 275 25.03 -12.22 -13.00
CA GLN A 275 24.95 -12.26 -11.54
C GLN A 275 26.13 -11.49 -10.98
N VAL A 276 25.85 -10.35 -10.36
CA VAL A 276 26.87 -9.49 -9.72
C VAL A 276 27.60 -10.31 -8.65
N GLN A 277 28.92 -10.24 -8.68
CA GLN A 277 29.79 -11.01 -7.79
C GLN A 277 30.32 -10.12 -6.68
N ASN A 278 30.80 -10.75 -5.60
CA ASN A 278 31.56 -10.03 -4.58
C ASN A 278 32.74 -9.25 -5.21
N SER A 279 33.45 -9.85 -6.17
CA SER A 279 34.58 -9.24 -6.86
C SER A 279 34.22 -8.06 -7.78
N SER A 280 32.95 -7.87 -8.14
CA SER A 280 32.50 -6.76 -8.99
C SER A 280 32.79 -5.37 -8.39
N TYR A 281 32.96 -5.30 -7.06
CA TYR A 281 33.23 -4.05 -6.34
C TYR A 281 34.71 -3.82 -6.07
N THR A 282 35.56 -4.82 -6.30
CA THR A 282 36.99 -4.76 -5.97
C THR A 282 37.69 -3.64 -6.73
N GLY A 283 38.44 -2.80 -6.01
CA GLY A 283 39.20 -1.70 -6.61
C GLY A 283 38.35 -0.54 -7.15
N SER A 284 37.03 -0.54 -6.95
CA SER A 284 36.13 0.49 -7.48
C SER A 284 36.14 1.81 -6.70
N GLY A 285 36.57 1.77 -5.43
CA GLY A 285 36.43 2.90 -4.51
C GLY A 285 35.03 3.05 -3.88
N PHE A 286 34.11 2.12 -4.15
CA PHE A 286 32.78 2.07 -3.55
C PHE A 286 32.65 0.86 -2.63
N ASP A 287 31.90 1.05 -1.55
CA ASP A 287 31.48 -0.03 -0.67
C ASP A 287 30.35 -0.85 -1.31
N ARG A 288 30.19 -2.08 -0.81
CA ARG A 288 29.01 -2.91 -1.03
C ARG A 288 27.91 -2.45 -0.08
N GLY A 289 27.26 -1.35 -0.45
CA GLY A 289 26.19 -0.72 0.33
C GLY A 289 24.95 -1.61 0.35
N HIS A 290 24.47 -1.95 1.54
CA HIS A 290 23.25 -2.74 1.70
C HIS A 290 22.02 -1.85 1.49
N ASN A 291 20.96 -2.37 0.88
CA ASN A 291 19.65 -1.73 0.95
C ASN A 291 18.92 -2.16 2.24
N CYS A 292 18.64 -3.47 2.39
CA CYS A 292 18.24 -4.08 3.66
C CYS A 292 19.50 -4.42 4.47
N PRO A 293 19.78 -3.73 5.59
CA PRO A 293 21.07 -3.84 6.28
C PRO A 293 21.17 -5.12 7.12
N SER A 294 22.38 -5.66 7.23
CA SER A 294 22.66 -6.86 8.01
C SER A 294 22.20 -6.76 9.47
N ALA A 295 22.31 -5.58 10.09
CA ALA A 295 21.91 -5.35 11.47
C ALA A 295 20.37 -5.36 11.70
N ASP A 296 19.57 -5.34 10.64
CA ASP A 296 18.10 -5.47 10.71
C ASP A 296 17.65 -6.95 10.69
N ARG A 297 18.59 -7.88 10.51
CA ARG A 297 18.36 -9.33 10.40
C ARG A 297 19.36 -10.10 11.26
N THR A 298 19.18 -10.05 12.56
CA THR A 298 20.07 -10.71 13.54
C THR A 298 19.38 -11.78 14.38
N ALA A 299 18.10 -12.08 14.10
CA ALA A 299 17.36 -13.19 14.71
C ALA A 299 18.01 -14.56 14.46
N THR A 300 18.47 -14.81 13.22
CA THR A 300 19.14 -16.06 12.85
C THR A 300 20.31 -15.81 11.89
N THR A 301 21.27 -16.74 11.85
CA THR A 301 22.36 -16.71 10.85
C THR A 301 21.83 -16.72 9.42
N ALA A 302 20.73 -17.45 9.15
CA ALA A 302 20.11 -17.49 7.84
C ALA A 302 19.51 -16.14 7.43
N ALA A 303 18.85 -15.44 8.38
CA ALA A 303 18.35 -14.09 8.17
C ALA A 303 19.48 -13.12 7.84
N ASN A 304 20.57 -13.18 8.61
CA ASN A 304 21.72 -12.31 8.40
C ASN A 304 22.40 -12.56 7.05
N SER A 305 22.71 -13.82 6.73
CA SER A 305 23.33 -14.24 5.47
C SER A 305 22.49 -13.84 4.25
N ALA A 306 21.15 -13.81 4.36
CA ALA A 306 20.30 -13.39 3.25
C ALA A 306 20.53 -11.93 2.85
N THR A 307 20.99 -11.06 3.76
CA THR A 307 21.30 -9.66 3.45
C THR A 307 22.56 -9.47 2.60
N PHE A 308 23.42 -10.50 2.50
CA PHE A 308 24.68 -10.48 1.75
C PHE A 308 24.58 -10.94 0.30
N LEU A 309 23.36 -11.19 -0.20
CA LEU A 309 23.14 -11.42 -1.63
C LEU A 309 23.43 -10.13 -2.42
N MET A 310 24.16 -10.23 -3.53
CA MET A 310 24.52 -9.05 -4.34
C MET A 310 23.32 -8.34 -4.97
N THR A 311 22.16 -9.00 -5.05
CA THR A 311 20.87 -8.38 -5.44
C THR A 311 20.35 -7.36 -4.42
N ASN A 312 20.89 -7.36 -3.20
CA ASN A 312 20.61 -6.36 -2.15
C ASN A 312 21.69 -5.24 -2.09
N MET A 313 22.69 -5.26 -2.98
CA MET A 313 23.82 -4.32 -2.95
C MET A 313 23.66 -3.18 -3.95
N MET A 314 24.24 -2.03 -3.61
CA MET A 314 24.50 -0.92 -4.53
C MET A 314 25.90 -0.32 -4.27
N PRO A 315 26.58 0.25 -5.28
CA PRO A 315 27.82 0.99 -5.09
C PRO A 315 27.58 2.25 -4.24
N GLN A 316 28.10 2.27 -3.01
CA GLN A 316 27.88 3.37 -2.07
C GLN A 316 29.20 4.00 -1.68
N ALA A 317 29.27 5.33 -1.70
CA ALA A 317 30.45 6.07 -1.27
C ALA A 317 30.75 5.76 0.21
N PRO A 318 32.00 5.48 0.60
CA PRO A 318 32.34 5.06 1.97
C PRO A 318 31.82 5.98 3.08
N ASN A 319 31.92 7.31 2.96
CA ASN A 319 31.40 8.21 3.99
C ASN A 319 29.86 8.24 4.04
N ASN A 320 29.20 8.05 2.90
CA ASN A 320 27.76 7.86 2.89
C ASN A 320 27.40 6.55 3.62
N ASN A 321 27.98 5.42 3.23
CA ASN A 321 27.70 4.10 3.80
C ASN A 321 27.99 4.01 5.31
N GLN A 322 29.22 4.35 5.71
CA GLN A 322 29.75 4.05 7.03
C GLN A 322 29.36 5.09 8.09
N GLN A 323 28.87 6.24 7.67
CA GLN A 323 28.56 7.36 8.57
C GLN A 323 27.08 7.77 8.39
N THR A 324 26.76 8.58 7.39
CA THR A 324 25.41 9.15 7.19
C THR A 324 24.33 8.07 7.17
N TRP A 325 24.52 7.04 6.35
CA TRP A 325 23.56 5.95 6.17
C TRP A 325 23.50 5.03 7.39
N ALA A 326 24.65 4.65 7.93
CA ALA A 326 24.73 3.86 9.17
C ALA A 326 24.01 4.56 10.35
N ASN A 327 24.11 5.89 10.46
CA ASN A 327 23.42 6.67 11.49
C ASN A 327 21.90 6.64 11.33
N LEU A 328 21.38 6.74 10.10
CA LEU A 328 19.95 6.58 9.83
C LEU A 328 19.48 5.15 10.17
N GLU A 329 20.24 4.14 9.80
CA GLU A 329 19.92 2.75 10.10
C GLU A 329 19.92 2.46 11.60
N ASN A 330 20.89 3.00 12.34
CA ASN A 330 20.92 2.92 13.80
C ASN A 330 19.70 3.60 14.42
N TYR A 331 19.30 4.76 13.89
CA TYR A 331 18.11 5.46 14.35
C TYR A 331 16.84 4.63 14.11
N THR A 332 16.66 4.03 12.93
CA THR A 332 15.53 3.13 12.66
C THR A 332 15.45 1.99 13.67
N ARG A 333 16.57 1.31 13.98
CA ARG A 333 16.60 0.26 15.00
C ARG A 333 16.30 0.77 16.41
N SER A 334 16.65 2.02 16.73
CA SER A 334 16.28 2.63 18.01
C SER A 334 14.77 2.79 18.16
N LEU A 335 14.03 3.04 17.06
CA LEU A 335 12.58 3.10 17.07
C LEU A 335 11.96 1.72 17.33
N VAL A 336 12.54 0.67 16.73
CA VAL A 336 12.13 -0.73 16.98
C VAL A 336 12.33 -1.10 18.45
N ASN A 337 13.51 -0.79 19.00
CA ASN A 337 13.81 -1.01 20.42
C ASN A 337 12.91 -0.19 21.37
N ALA A 338 12.33 0.91 20.89
CA ALA A 338 11.36 1.71 21.63
C ALA A 338 9.91 1.14 21.57
N GLY A 339 9.71 -0.05 20.99
CA GLY A 339 8.41 -0.73 20.92
C GLY A 339 7.60 -0.42 19.65
N ASN A 340 8.24 0.11 18.61
CA ASN A 340 7.64 0.23 17.29
C ASN A 340 7.98 -0.98 16.44
N GLU A 341 7.21 -1.14 15.37
CA GLU A 341 7.62 -1.85 14.18
C GLU A 341 7.72 -0.85 13.03
N VAL A 342 8.50 -1.20 12.02
CA VAL A 342 8.87 -0.26 10.97
C VAL A 342 8.79 -0.93 9.62
N TYR A 343 8.15 -0.25 8.68
CA TYR A 343 8.15 -0.62 7.27
C TYR A 343 9.10 0.31 6.52
N ILE A 344 10.04 -0.27 5.76
CA ILE A 344 11.08 0.47 5.06
C ILE A 344 11.04 0.14 3.57
N VAL A 345 11.13 1.18 2.75
CA VAL A 345 11.48 1.06 1.33
C VAL A 345 12.75 1.86 1.09
N CYS A 346 13.77 1.23 0.53
CA CYS A 346 15.07 1.82 0.23
C CYS A 346 15.37 1.64 -1.26
N GLY A 347 16.09 2.58 -1.86
CA GLY A 347 16.58 2.40 -3.22
C GLY A 347 17.61 3.44 -3.61
N SER A 348 17.95 3.42 -4.90
CA SER A 348 18.89 4.38 -5.48
C SER A 348 18.51 4.72 -6.93
N TYR A 349 18.86 5.92 -7.36
CA TYR A 349 18.54 6.41 -8.70
C TYR A 349 19.67 7.29 -9.26
N GLY A 350 19.53 7.63 -10.54
CA GLY A 350 20.51 8.42 -11.28
C GLY A 350 21.80 7.65 -11.53
N GLN A 351 22.80 8.36 -12.02
CA GLN A 351 24.12 7.82 -12.33
C GLN A 351 25.17 8.89 -12.00
N GLY A 352 26.27 8.48 -11.36
CA GLY A 352 27.40 9.37 -11.06
C GLY A 352 27.61 9.63 -9.58
N GLY A 353 28.24 8.68 -8.89
CA GLY A 353 28.66 8.82 -7.50
C GLY A 353 30.14 9.16 -7.37
N THR A 354 30.59 9.55 -6.17
CA THR A 354 32.00 9.86 -5.88
C THR A 354 32.50 9.02 -4.71
N GLY A 355 33.22 7.94 -5.04
CA GLY A 355 33.83 7.01 -4.10
C GLY A 355 35.18 7.50 -3.56
N SER A 356 35.95 6.61 -2.92
CA SER A 356 37.25 6.94 -2.30
C SER A 356 38.35 7.25 -3.31
N LEU A 357 38.19 6.87 -4.58
CA LEU A 357 39.12 7.21 -5.65
C LEU A 357 38.93 8.64 -6.19
N GLY A 358 37.89 9.36 -5.73
CA GLY A 358 37.54 10.69 -6.23
C GLY A 358 36.91 10.65 -7.63
N GLY A 359 36.51 11.83 -8.12
CA GLY A 359 35.84 11.98 -9.42
C GLY A 359 34.43 11.37 -9.48
N VAL A 360 33.74 11.59 -10.60
CA VAL A 360 32.43 11.00 -10.85
C VAL A 360 32.60 9.64 -11.52
N THR A 361 32.09 8.59 -10.88
CA THR A 361 32.04 7.24 -11.43
C THR A 361 30.59 6.90 -11.78
N ASN A 362 30.36 6.50 -13.03
CA ASN A 362 29.02 6.17 -13.54
C ASN A 362 28.70 4.68 -13.43
N THR A 363 29.71 3.84 -13.58
CA THR A 363 29.59 2.37 -13.53
C THR A 363 30.86 1.75 -12.98
N ILE A 364 30.74 0.58 -12.36
CA ILE A 364 31.86 -0.29 -11.97
C ILE A 364 31.76 -1.61 -12.73
N ASP A 365 32.75 -2.48 -12.53
CA ASP A 365 32.75 -3.84 -13.06
C ASP A 365 32.58 -3.92 -14.60
N ASN A 366 33.37 -3.11 -15.31
CA ASN A 366 33.31 -2.99 -16.77
C ASN A 366 31.92 -2.60 -17.31
N GLY A 367 31.22 -1.71 -16.60
CA GLY A 367 29.92 -1.21 -17.03
C GLY A 367 28.71 -2.03 -16.56
N ARG A 368 28.94 -3.16 -15.88
CA ARG A 368 27.88 -4.11 -15.51
C ARG A 368 27.09 -3.71 -14.27
N VAL A 369 27.63 -2.80 -13.45
CA VAL A 369 26.96 -2.31 -12.24
C VAL A 369 26.96 -0.78 -12.28
N THR A 370 25.76 -0.19 -12.25
CA THR A 370 25.58 1.26 -12.25
C THR A 370 25.88 1.83 -10.86
N VAL A 371 26.63 2.92 -10.82
CA VAL A 371 26.85 3.71 -9.60
C VAL A 371 25.77 4.80 -9.54
N PRO A 372 24.87 4.77 -8.54
CA PRO A 372 23.82 5.77 -8.42
C PRO A 372 24.38 7.13 -8.01
N SER A 373 23.74 8.22 -8.43
CA SER A 373 24.05 9.57 -7.93
C SER A 373 23.41 9.84 -6.58
N ASN A 374 22.29 9.16 -6.29
CA ASN A 374 21.48 9.39 -5.09
C ASN A 374 20.98 8.09 -4.47
N ILE A 375 20.85 8.11 -3.16
CA ILE A 375 20.37 6.99 -2.35
C ILE A 375 19.27 7.50 -1.43
N TRP A 376 18.14 6.81 -1.41
CA TRP A 376 16.94 7.23 -0.68
C TRP A 376 16.35 6.11 0.18
N LYS A 377 15.67 6.50 1.26
CA LYS A 377 14.97 5.60 2.17
C LYS A 377 13.70 6.28 2.70
N VAL A 378 12.61 5.53 2.72
CA VAL A 378 11.34 5.90 3.35
C VAL A 378 11.08 4.93 4.48
N VAL A 379 10.80 5.46 5.67
CA VAL A 379 10.63 4.73 6.92
C VAL A 379 9.26 5.09 7.49
N VAL A 380 8.34 4.12 7.54
CA VAL A 380 7.00 4.27 8.14
C VAL A 380 7.00 3.61 9.51
N VAL A 381 6.72 4.40 10.54
CA VAL A 381 6.86 3.98 11.94
C VAL A 381 5.48 3.83 12.56
N ILE A 382 5.15 2.63 13.04
CA ILE A 382 3.92 2.36 13.79
C ILE A 382 4.23 1.63 15.10
N PRO A 383 3.42 1.78 16.16
CA PRO A 383 3.57 0.95 17.36
C PRO A 383 3.50 -0.53 17.00
N ASN A 384 4.26 -1.41 17.67
CA ASN A 384 4.20 -2.84 17.42
C ASN A 384 2.79 -3.42 17.68
N GLY A 385 2.32 -4.35 16.86
CA GLY A 385 1.01 -5.00 17.06
C GLY A 385 0.54 -5.81 15.86
N SER A 386 -0.76 -5.75 15.54
CA SER A 386 -1.35 -6.49 14.42
C SER A 386 -2.32 -5.65 13.62
N ASN A 387 -2.64 -6.12 12.41
CA ASN A 387 -3.44 -5.42 11.40
C ASN A 387 -2.77 -4.12 10.95
N ASP A 388 -1.50 -4.20 10.59
CA ASP A 388 -0.57 -3.08 10.47
C ASP A 388 -1.04 -1.99 9.50
N ILE A 389 -1.56 -2.40 8.35
CA ILE A 389 -2.06 -1.48 7.32
C ILE A 389 -3.16 -0.56 7.87
N ASN A 390 -3.98 -1.06 8.80
CA ASN A 390 -5.08 -0.30 9.40
C ASN A 390 -4.61 0.65 10.50
N ARG A 391 -3.39 0.47 11.02
CA ARG A 391 -2.79 1.35 12.05
C ARG A 391 -2.07 2.55 11.44
N ILE A 392 -1.81 2.52 10.13
CA ILE A 392 -1.28 3.65 9.38
C ILE A 392 -2.39 4.69 9.13
N ASN A 393 -2.18 5.90 9.61
CA ASN A 393 -3.15 7.00 9.54
C ASN A 393 -2.45 8.36 9.32
N GLY A 394 -3.22 9.45 9.23
CA GLY A 394 -2.68 10.78 8.93
C GLY A 394 -1.69 11.35 9.95
N SER A 395 -1.58 10.73 11.14
CA SER A 395 -0.59 11.09 12.16
C SER A 395 0.61 10.13 12.20
N THR A 396 0.62 9.09 11.38
CA THR A 396 1.73 8.13 11.31
C THR A 396 3.01 8.87 10.92
N ARG A 397 4.08 8.59 11.66
CA ARG A 397 5.38 9.19 11.40
C ARG A 397 6.02 8.52 10.18
N VAL A 398 6.38 9.35 9.20
CA VAL A 398 7.06 8.91 7.97
C VAL A 398 8.33 9.73 7.81
N ILE A 399 9.47 9.04 7.78
CA ILE A 399 10.79 9.66 7.59
C ILE A 399 11.25 9.34 6.17
N ALA A 400 11.43 10.38 5.35
CA ALA A 400 11.98 10.26 4.01
C ALA A 400 13.35 10.96 3.96
N VAL A 401 14.36 10.26 3.49
CA VAL A 401 15.73 10.76 3.38
C VAL A 401 16.24 10.52 1.96
N ASN A 402 16.89 11.51 1.36
CA ASN A 402 17.52 11.39 0.05
C ASN A 402 18.91 12.03 0.06
N THR A 403 19.94 11.19 0.01
CA THR A 403 21.35 11.59 0.11
C THR A 403 22.03 11.56 -1.25
N PRO A 404 22.97 12.47 -1.52
CA PRO A 404 23.90 12.28 -2.63
C PRO A 404 24.91 11.16 -2.32
N ASN A 405 25.25 10.36 -3.32
CA ASN A 405 26.19 9.24 -3.19
C ASN A 405 27.65 9.68 -3.35
N ARG A 406 28.16 10.44 -2.37
CA ARG A 406 29.49 11.08 -2.43
C ARG A 406 30.18 11.06 -1.07
N ASN A 407 31.50 11.20 -1.07
CA ASN A 407 32.30 11.21 0.16
C ASN A 407 32.32 12.54 0.91
N ASP A 408 32.08 13.66 0.23
CA ASP A 408 31.97 14.99 0.85
C ASP A 408 30.51 15.29 1.21
N ILE A 409 29.97 14.42 2.07
CA ILE A 409 28.62 14.51 2.64
C ILE A 409 28.73 14.70 4.17
N SER A 410 27.74 15.34 4.77
CA SER A 410 27.60 15.45 6.22
C SER A 410 27.28 14.09 6.83
N THR A 411 27.81 13.82 8.02
CA THR A 411 27.50 12.61 8.80
C THR A 411 26.11 12.66 9.43
N ASP A 412 25.53 13.86 9.54
CA ASP A 412 24.19 14.11 10.03
C ASP A 412 23.18 13.86 8.91
N TRP A 413 22.53 12.69 8.97
CA TRP A 413 21.54 12.28 7.98
C TRP A 413 20.30 13.19 7.97
N THR A 414 20.02 13.91 9.06
CA THR A 414 18.81 14.71 9.20
C THR A 414 18.81 15.92 8.25
N GLN A 415 19.98 16.34 7.79
CA GLN A 415 20.15 17.40 6.76
C GLN A 415 19.63 16.98 5.38
N TYR A 416 19.43 15.67 5.18
CA TYR A 416 18.96 15.08 3.92
C TYR A 416 17.50 14.61 4.01
N LYS A 417 16.77 15.02 5.07
CA LYS A 417 15.33 14.83 5.16
C LYS A 417 14.64 15.50 3.96
N THR A 418 13.66 14.81 3.41
CA THR A 418 12.84 15.27 2.29
C THR A 418 11.40 14.77 2.46
N THR A 419 10.57 14.90 1.43
CA THR A 419 9.23 14.31 1.39
C THR A 419 9.25 13.02 0.57
N VAL A 420 8.33 12.09 0.86
CA VAL A 420 8.17 10.88 0.02
C VAL A 420 7.83 11.29 -1.42
N ARG A 421 6.96 12.29 -1.60
CA ARG A 421 6.57 12.81 -2.91
C ARG A 421 7.76 13.32 -3.71
N ALA A 422 8.79 13.90 -3.06
CA ALA A 422 10.00 14.32 -3.76
C ALA A 422 10.83 13.12 -4.28
N ILE A 423 10.88 12.02 -3.52
CA ILE A 423 11.52 10.76 -3.95
C ILE A 423 10.73 10.15 -5.11
N GLU A 424 9.41 10.11 -5.03
CA GLU A 424 8.54 9.62 -6.12
C GLU A 424 8.70 10.43 -7.39
N ASN A 425 8.74 11.76 -7.29
CA ASN A 425 9.00 12.63 -8.44
C ASN A 425 10.38 12.35 -9.08
N ALA A 426 11.39 12.01 -8.28
CA ALA A 426 12.72 11.70 -8.78
C ALA A 426 12.84 10.29 -9.41
N THR A 427 11.96 9.37 -9.02
CA THR A 427 12.08 7.94 -9.37
C THR A 427 10.98 7.43 -10.30
N GLY A 428 9.83 8.12 -10.35
CA GLY A 428 8.61 7.66 -11.00
C GLY A 428 7.87 6.56 -10.24
N TYR A 429 8.19 6.33 -8.96
CA TYR A 429 7.56 5.29 -8.13
C TYR A 429 6.34 5.80 -7.37
N ASN A 430 5.53 4.88 -6.85
CA ASN A 430 4.45 5.10 -5.89
C ASN A 430 4.72 4.25 -4.63
N ILE A 431 5.44 4.81 -3.66
CA ILE A 431 6.15 4.04 -2.62
C ILE A 431 5.19 3.39 -1.61
N MET A 432 4.10 4.06 -1.26
CA MET A 432 3.09 3.54 -0.34
C MET A 432 1.78 3.24 -1.07
N SER A 433 1.89 2.59 -2.23
CA SER A 433 0.79 2.37 -3.18
C SER A 433 -0.41 1.60 -2.63
N ASN A 434 -0.25 0.83 -1.56
CA ASN A 434 -1.37 0.17 -0.89
C ASN A 434 -2.16 1.08 0.06
N LEU A 435 -1.61 2.24 0.46
CA LEU A 435 -2.35 3.24 1.21
C LEU A 435 -3.34 3.96 0.28
N ARG A 436 -4.48 4.41 0.83
CA ARG A 436 -5.45 5.20 0.05
C ARG A 436 -4.83 6.53 -0.40
N PRO A 437 -5.18 7.07 -1.59
CA PRO A 437 -4.58 8.30 -2.12
C PRO A 437 -4.63 9.51 -1.17
N SER A 438 -5.73 9.71 -0.45
CA SER A 438 -5.83 10.81 0.52
C SER A 438 -4.89 10.68 1.71
N LEU A 439 -4.54 9.44 2.09
CA LEU A 439 -3.58 9.16 3.15
C LEU A 439 -2.14 9.29 2.63
N GLN A 440 -1.89 8.82 1.41
CA GLN A 440 -0.67 9.11 0.67
C GLN A 440 -0.42 10.61 0.62
N ASP A 441 -1.37 11.42 0.14
CA ASP A 441 -1.22 12.89 0.08
C ASP A 441 -0.95 13.52 1.45
N SER A 442 -1.61 13.01 2.50
CA SER A 442 -1.36 13.47 3.86
C SER A 442 0.05 13.13 4.33
N LEU A 443 0.55 11.92 4.12
CA LEU A 443 1.84 11.46 4.64
C LEU A 443 3.02 11.89 3.76
N GLU A 444 2.86 11.85 2.44
CA GLU A 444 3.95 11.91 1.47
C GLU A 444 4.42 13.32 1.15
N THR A 445 3.62 14.34 1.51
CA THR A 445 3.93 15.75 1.24
C THR A 445 4.61 16.46 2.42
N ARG A 446 4.73 15.80 3.57
CA ARG A 446 5.34 16.36 4.78
C ARG A 446 6.78 15.91 4.94
N ILE A 447 7.60 16.77 5.53
CA ILE A 447 8.94 16.42 6.02
C ILE A 447 8.78 16.02 7.48
N ASP A 448 9.43 14.93 7.90
CA ASP A 448 9.50 14.54 9.32
C ASP A 448 10.05 15.73 10.15
N PRO A 449 9.39 16.12 11.25
CA PRO A 449 9.78 17.29 12.04
C PRO A 449 11.23 17.24 12.56
#